data_AF-S4RY48-F1
#
_entry.id   AF-S4RY48-F1
#
_cell.length_a   1.000
_cell.length_b   1.000
_cell.length_c   1.000
_cell.angle_alpha   90.00
_cell.angle_beta   90.00
_cell.angle_gamma   90.00
#
_symmetry.space_group_name_H-M   'P 1'
#
loop_
_entity.id
_entity.type
_entity.pdbx_description
1 polymer ?
#
loop_
_entity_poly.entity_id
_entity_poly.type
_entity_poly.pdbx_seq_one_letter_code
_entity_poly.pdbx_strand_id
1 'polypeptide(L)'
;QVWVDAGTQIFFSYAICLGCLTALGSYNHYNNNCYKDCVMLCCLNSGTSFVAGFAIFSILGFKLYEEPVPLAGLCHAGPGLAFIAYPKAVTMMPLSPLWAALFFLMLIFLGLDSQFVCVESLVTALTDMYPHIFRVGKRRELLLLVAAIVFYLMGLIMLTEGGMYVFQLFDYYAASGMCLLIVAFFESVCIGWIYGTCR
;
A
#
# COMPACT_ATOMS: atom_id res chain seq x y z
N GLN A 1 17.61 -10.67 -11.08
CA GLN A 1 17.17 -9.33 -10.65
C GLN A 1 15.72 -9.06 -11.06
N VAL A 2 15.42 -8.84 -12.34
CA VAL A 2 14.05 -8.46 -12.82
C VAL A 2 12.91 -9.36 -12.31
N TRP A 3 13.08 -10.68 -12.28
CA TRP A 3 12.06 -11.60 -11.76
C TRP A 3 11.83 -11.48 -10.25
N VAL A 4 12.88 -11.19 -9.49
CA VAL A 4 12.80 -10.96 -8.03
C VAL A 4 12.09 -9.65 -7.75
N ASP A 5 12.41 -8.61 -8.52
CA ASP A 5 11.75 -7.30 -8.42
C ASP A 5 10.27 -7.41 -8.79
N ALA A 6 9.95 -8.12 -9.87
CA ALA A 6 8.57 -8.36 -10.29
C ALA A 6 7.77 -9.15 -9.24
N GLY A 7 8.36 -10.22 -8.67
CA GLY A 7 7.74 -10.96 -7.59
C GLY A 7 7.49 -10.07 -6.38
N THR A 8 8.50 -9.35 -5.92
CA THR A 8 8.41 -8.43 -4.79
C THR A 8 7.33 -7.37 -5.00
N GLN A 9 7.28 -6.76 -6.20
CA GLN A 9 6.28 -5.77 -6.55
C GLN A 9 4.85 -6.33 -6.48
N ILE A 10 4.61 -7.55 -6.94
CA ILE A 10 3.30 -8.21 -6.83
C ILE A 10 2.94 -8.46 -5.37
N PHE A 11 3.85 -9.00 -4.56
CA PHE A 11 3.60 -9.26 -3.14
C PHE A 11 3.21 -7.99 -2.37
N PHE A 12 3.94 -6.88 -2.59
CA PHE A 12 3.62 -5.60 -1.99
C PHE A 12 2.34 -4.99 -2.54
N SER A 13 2.13 -5.05 -3.85
CA SER A 13 0.97 -4.43 -4.50
C SER A 13 -0.36 -5.02 -4.03
N TYR A 14 -0.38 -6.32 -3.70
CA TYR A 14 -1.57 -7.01 -3.19
C TYR A 14 -1.63 -7.09 -1.67
N ALA A 15 -0.62 -6.58 -0.95
CA ALA A 15 -0.50 -6.72 0.51
C ALA A 15 -0.63 -8.18 0.98
N ILE A 16 -0.03 -9.12 0.24
CA ILE A 16 -0.13 -10.57 0.52
C ILE A 16 0.61 -10.87 1.83
N CYS A 17 0.05 -11.75 2.65
CA CYS A 17 0.64 -12.21 3.92
C CYS A 17 0.83 -11.11 4.99
N LEU A 18 0.16 -9.95 4.82
CA LEU A 18 0.07 -8.90 5.83
C LEU A 18 -1.15 -9.06 6.75
N GLY A 19 -1.93 -10.14 6.58
CA GLY A 19 -3.19 -10.37 7.31
C GLY A 19 -4.37 -9.49 6.85
N CYS A 20 -4.15 -8.53 5.96
CA CYS A 20 -5.19 -7.59 5.52
C CYS A 20 -6.32 -8.28 4.75
N LEU A 21 -5.96 -9.08 3.74
CA LEU A 21 -6.93 -9.85 2.98
C LEU A 21 -7.63 -10.93 3.83
N THR A 22 -6.93 -11.49 4.82
CA THR A 22 -7.51 -12.45 5.77
C THR A 22 -8.56 -11.79 6.65
N ALA A 23 -8.28 -10.59 7.17
CA ALA A 23 -9.23 -9.82 7.97
C ALA A 23 -10.45 -9.40 7.15
N LEU A 24 -10.26 -8.84 5.95
CA LEU A 24 -11.36 -8.48 5.05
C LEU A 24 -12.19 -9.71 4.64
N GLY A 25 -11.53 -10.83 4.34
CA GLY A 25 -12.18 -12.09 4.01
C GLY A 25 -13.03 -12.64 5.15
N SER A 26 -12.65 -12.39 6.41
CA SER A 26 -13.41 -12.83 7.60
C SER A 26 -14.79 -12.16 7.73
N TYR A 27 -14.99 -11.01 7.06
CA TYR A 27 -16.26 -10.29 7.03
C TYR A 27 -17.18 -10.71 5.89
N ASN A 28 -16.71 -11.55 4.97
CA ASN A 28 -17.54 -12.05 3.89
C ASN A 28 -18.60 -13.03 4.40
N HIS A 29 -19.73 -13.10 3.67
CA HIS A 29 -20.68 -14.18 3.87
C HIS A 29 -20.03 -15.54 3.58
N TYR A 30 -20.42 -16.57 4.34
CA TYR A 30 -19.80 -17.90 4.27
C TYR A 30 -19.83 -18.53 2.86
N ASN A 31 -20.90 -18.32 2.10
CA ASN A 31 -21.05 -18.85 0.73
C ASN A 31 -20.66 -17.84 -0.36
N ASN A 32 -19.92 -16.78 -0.02
CA ASN A 32 -19.45 -15.82 -1.00
C ASN A 32 -18.43 -16.46 -1.95
N ASN A 33 -18.47 -16.09 -3.24
CA ASN A 33 -17.55 -16.63 -4.24
C ASN A 33 -16.21 -15.90 -4.20
N CYS A 34 -15.39 -16.24 -3.21
CA CYS A 34 -14.07 -15.63 -3.00
C CYS A 34 -13.10 -15.85 -4.17
N TYR A 35 -13.27 -16.92 -4.95
CA TYR A 35 -12.44 -17.18 -6.14
C TYR A 35 -12.67 -16.11 -7.22
N LYS A 36 -13.92 -15.78 -7.49
CA LYS A 36 -14.28 -14.71 -8.45
C LYS A 36 -13.75 -13.36 -7.98
N ASP A 37 -13.91 -13.06 -6.68
CA ASP A 37 -13.43 -11.81 -6.10
C ASP A 37 -11.90 -11.69 -6.19
N CYS A 38 -11.18 -12.78 -5.93
CA CYS A 38 -9.72 -12.84 -6.07
C CYS A 38 -9.27 -12.57 -7.50
N VAL A 39 -9.89 -13.22 -8.51
CA VAL A 39 -9.58 -12.95 -9.92
C VAL A 39 -9.87 -11.50 -10.28
N MET A 40 -10.99 -10.95 -9.84
CA MET A 40 -11.36 -9.56 -10.09
C MET A 40 -10.36 -8.58 -9.45
N LEU A 41 -9.96 -8.83 -8.20
CA LEU A 41 -8.97 -8.04 -7.47
C LEU A 41 -7.62 -8.04 -8.21
N CYS A 42 -7.15 -9.20 -8.67
CA CYS A 42 -5.94 -9.34 -9.47
C CYS A 42 -6.00 -8.53 -10.77
N CYS A 43 -7.10 -8.64 -11.51
CA CYS A 43 -7.30 -7.90 -12.76
C CYS A 43 -7.37 -6.39 -12.53
N LEU A 44 -8.12 -5.93 -11.52
CA LEU A 44 -8.30 -4.51 -11.23
C LEU A 44 -7.03 -3.83 -10.73
N ASN A 45 -6.29 -4.48 -9.83
CA ASN A 45 -5.04 -3.94 -9.30
C ASN A 45 -3.96 -3.82 -10.41
N SER A 46 -3.79 -4.89 -11.20
CA SER A 46 -2.85 -4.88 -12.33
C SER A 46 -3.27 -3.90 -13.42
N GLY A 47 -4.57 -3.84 -13.73
CA GLY A 47 -5.13 -2.92 -14.71
C GLY A 47 -4.95 -1.46 -14.32
N THR A 48 -5.23 -1.12 -13.04
CA THR A 48 -4.98 0.23 -12.50
C THR A 48 -3.50 0.59 -12.59
N SER A 49 -2.60 -0.33 -12.22
CA SER A 49 -1.15 -0.11 -12.31
C SER A 49 -0.69 0.14 -13.75
N PHE A 50 -1.26 -0.59 -14.71
CA PHE A 50 -0.96 -0.43 -16.13
C PHE A 50 -1.42 0.94 -16.66
N VAL A 51 -2.66 1.36 -16.33
CA VAL A 51 -3.20 2.68 -16.70
C VAL A 51 -2.41 3.81 -16.04
N ALA A 52 -2.08 3.67 -14.75
CA ALA A 52 -1.25 4.63 -14.01
C ALA A 52 0.14 4.77 -14.65
N GLY A 53 0.71 3.67 -15.16
CA GLY A 53 1.94 3.69 -15.94
C GLY A 53 1.87 4.67 -17.12
N PHE A 54 0.83 4.58 -17.97
CA PHE A 54 0.65 5.53 -19.08
C PHE A 54 0.49 6.97 -18.60
N ALA A 55 -0.26 7.20 -17.52
CA ALA A 55 -0.46 8.54 -16.97
C ALA A 55 0.86 9.17 -16.49
N ILE A 56 1.70 8.42 -15.78
CA ILE A 56 3.00 8.90 -15.30
C ILE A 56 3.98 9.10 -16.46
N PHE A 57 4.13 8.10 -17.35
CA PHE A 57 5.10 8.18 -18.44
C PHE A 57 4.72 9.22 -19.51
N SER A 58 3.44 9.50 -19.74
CA SER A 58 3.02 10.56 -20.66
C SER A 58 3.40 11.95 -20.15
N ILE A 59 3.22 12.22 -18.86
CA ILE A 59 3.58 13.50 -18.23
C ILE A 59 5.11 13.67 -18.17
N LEU A 60 5.84 12.59 -17.86
CA LEU A 60 7.30 12.59 -17.96
C LEU A 60 7.78 12.84 -19.39
N GLY A 61 7.13 12.22 -20.38
CA GLY A 61 7.40 12.44 -21.80
C GLY A 61 7.16 13.89 -22.23
N PHE A 62 6.05 14.49 -21.79
CA PHE A 62 5.75 15.91 -22.02
C PHE A 62 6.85 16.81 -21.45
N LYS A 63 7.30 16.55 -20.21
CA LYS A 63 8.38 17.31 -19.61
C LYS A 63 9.69 17.22 -20.41
N LEU A 64 10.04 16.04 -20.92
CA LEU A 64 11.26 15.85 -21.72
C LEU A 64 11.19 16.54 -23.09
N TYR A 65 9.98 16.68 -23.63
CA TYR A 65 9.74 17.40 -24.88
C TYR A 65 9.94 18.91 -24.71
N GLU A 66 9.45 19.47 -23.61
CA GLU A 66 9.57 20.91 -23.29
C GLU A 66 10.97 21.28 -22.74
N GLU A 67 11.54 20.45 -21.88
CA GLU A 67 12.86 20.63 -21.26
C GLU A 67 13.70 19.36 -21.51
N PRO A 68 14.59 19.34 -22.53
CA PRO A 68 15.37 18.15 -22.88
C PRO A 68 16.49 17.91 -21.85
N VAL A 69 16.11 17.30 -20.73
CA VAL A 69 17.01 16.80 -19.69
C VAL A 69 17.12 15.27 -19.76
N PRO A 70 18.24 14.66 -19.32
CA PRO A 70 18.38 13.21 -19.32
C PRO A 70 17.31 12.54 -18.44
N LEU A 71 16.60 11.54 -19.00
CA LEU A 71 15.56 10.76 -18.29
C LEU A 71 16.05 10.18 -16.96
N ALA A 72 17.33 9.80 -16.88
CA ALA A 72 17.95 9.22 -15.69
C ALA A 72 17.95 10.17 -14.47
N GLY A 73 18.00 11.50 -14.67
CA GLY A 73 17.93 12.48 -13.59
C GLY A 73 16.51 12.77 -13.11
N LEU A 74 15.50 12.19 -13.78
CA LEU A 74 14.09 12.48 -13.60
C LEU A 74 13.33 11.31 -12.97
N CYS A 75 13.79 10.08 -13.23
CA CYS A 75 13.18 8.84 -12.77
C CYS A 75 13.90 8.24 -11.54
N HIS A 76 14.05 9.02 -10.48
CA HIS A 76 14.41 8.43 -9.18
C HIS A 76 13.18 7.74 -8.59
N ALA A 77 13.25 6.42 -8.42
CA ALA A 77 12.18 5.64 -7.81
C ALA A 77 11.89 6.13 -6.37
N GLY A 78 10.62 6.02 -5.96
CA GLY A 78 10.17 6.42 -4.62
C GLY A 78 9.47 7.78 -4.59
N PRO A 79 9.34 8.40 -3.40
CA PRO A 79 8.53 9.60 -3.21
C PRO A 79 8.94 10.79 -4.09
N GLY A 80 10.22 10.89 -4.45
CA GLY A 80 10.74 11.98 -5.29
C GLY A 80 10.08 12.07 -6.67
N LEU A 81 9.64 10.94 -7.24
CA LEU A 81 8.92 10.94 -8.53
C LEU A 81 7.59 11.70 -8.41
N ALA A 82 6.82 11.41 -7.36
CA ALA A 82 5.51 12.00 -7.13
C ALA A 82 5.58 13.44 -6.58
N PHE A 83 6.58 13.76 -5.74
CA PHE A 83 6.65 15.04 -5.04
C PHE A 83 7.63 16.06 -5.65
N ILE A 84 8.51 15.66 -6.58
CA ILE A 84 9.48 16.55 -7.23
C ILE A 84 9.29 16.55 -8.75
N ALA A 85 9.37 15.37 -9.37
CA ALA A 85 9.36 15.27 -10.82
C ALA A 85 8.00 15.63 -11.41
N TYR A 86 6.92 15.08 -10.84
CA TYR A 86 5.55 15.27 -11.32
C TYR A 86 5.05 16.72 -11.16
N PRO A 87 5.17 17.39 -9.99
CA PRO A 87 4.72 18.77 -9.84
C PRO A 87 5.48 19.73 -10.77
N LYS A 88 6.79 19.50 -10.99
CA LYS A 88 7.58 20.28 -11.95
C LYS A 88 7.06 20.13 -13.40
N ALA A 89 6.54 18.96 -13.78
CA ALA A 89 5.90 18.79 -15.09
C ALA A 89 4.53 19.51 -15.15
N VAL A 90 3.74 19.41 -14.07
CA VAL A 90 2.40 20.01 -13.99
C VAL A 90 2.44 21.54 -14.09
N THR A 91 3.45 22.20 -13.54
CA THR A 91 3.60 23.67 -13.65
C THR A 91 3.79 24.17 -15.09
N MET A 92 4.15 23.30 -16.03
CA MET A 92 4.32 23.63 -17.44
C MET A 92 3.04 23.42 -18.25
N MET A 93 2.03 22.75 -17.69
CA MET A 93 0.75 22.51 -18.35
C MET A 93 -0.20 23.70 -18.15
N PRO A 94 -1.10 23.99 -19.12
CA PRO A 94 -2.17 24.95 -18.91
C PRO A 94 -3.10 24.48 -17.80
N LEU A 95 -3.68 25.41 -17.03
CA LEU A 95 -4.53 25.13 -15.86
C LEU A 95 -3.82 24.30 -14.78
N SER A 96 -2.52 24.53 -14.57
CA SER A 96 -1.67 23.79 -13.60
C SER A 96 -2.30 23.58 -12.21
N PRO A 97 -2.99 24.57 -11.60
CA PRO A 97 -3.59 24.38 -10.27
C PRO A 97 -4.64 23.27 -10.23
N LEU A 98 -5.41 23.07 -11.30
CA LEU A 98 -6.42 22.01 -11.39
C LEU A 98 -5.76 20.62 -11.39
N TRP A 99 -4.75 20.44 -12.25
CA TRP A 99 -4.03 19.18 -12.38
C TRP A 99 -3.27 18.81 -11.10
N ALA A 100 -2.65 19.80 -10.45
CA ALA A 100 -1.98 19.58 -9.17
C ALA A 100 -2.97 19.14 -8.09
N ALA A 101 -4.14 19.81 -7.99
CA ALA A 101 -5.17 19.44 -7.02
C ALA A 101 -5.69 18.02 -7.25
N LEU A 102 -5.99 17.64 -8.50
CA LEU A 102 -6.45 16.29 -8.84
C LEU A 102 -5.39 15.23 -8.52
N PHE A 103 -4.11 15.51 -8.79
CA PHE A 103 -3.02 14.58 -8.51
C PHE A 103 -2.79 14.37 -7.01
N PHE A 104 -2.73 15.44 -6.22
CA PHE A 104 -2.56 15.30 -4.78
C PHE A 104 -3.79 14.71 -4.09
N LEU A 105 -5.00 15.03 -4.57
CA LEU A 105 -6.23 14.39 -4.09
C LEU A 105 -6.22 12.88 -4.38
N MET A 106 -5.77 12.47 -5.57
CA MET A 106 -5.56 11.07 -5.92
C MET A 106 -4.56 10.40 -4.96
N LEU A 107 -3.40 11.03 -4.70
CA LEU A 107 -2.42 10.48 -3.74
C LEU A 107 -2.99 10.33 -2.33
N ILE A 108 -3.81 11.29 -1.88
CA ILE A 108 -4.49 11.22 -0.58
C ILE A 108 -5.44 10.03 -0.54
N PHE A 109 -6.30 9.85 -1.54
CA PHE A 109 -7.24 8.72 -1.57
C PHE A 109 -6.51 7.36 -1.65
N LEU A 110 -5.49 7.24 -2.50
CA LEU A 110 -4.68 6.01 -2.60
C LEU A 110 -4.03 5.62 -1.26
N GLY A 111 -3.48 6.60 -0.55
CA GLY A 111 -2.89 6.37 0.77
C GLY A 111 -3.94 6.05 1.83
N LEU A 112 -5.05 6.80 1.84
CA LEU A 112 -6.10 6.70 2.86
C LEU A 112 -6.84 5.37 2.81
N ASP A 113 -7.20 4.87 1.63
CA ASP A 113 -7.87 3.57 1.49
C ASP A 113 -6.99 2.43 2.00
N SER A 114 -5.71 2.46 1.64
CA SER A 114 -4.71 1.48 2.11
C SER A 114 -4.53 1.53 3.63
N GLN A 115 -4.46 2.74 4.20
CA GLN A 115 -4.31 2.92 5.64
C GLN A 115 -5.53 2.42 6.42
N PHE A 116 -6.75 2.65 5.92
CA PHE A 116 -7.95 2.14 6.57
C PHE A 116 -7.96 0.62 6.63
N VAL A 117 -7.61 -0.05 5.53
CA VAL A 117 -7.54 -1.52 5.51
C VAL A 117 -6.48 -2.03 6.50
N CYS A 118 -5.29 -1.43 6.54
CA CYS A 118 -4.23 -1.84 7.47
C CYS A 118 -4.65 -1.72 8.94
N VAL A 119 -5.22 -0.57 9.33
CA VAL A 119 -5.67 -0.33 10.71
C VAL A 119 -6.84 -1.25 11.07
N GLU A 120 -7.82 -1.40 10.17
CA GLU A 120 -8.96 -2.29 10.37
C GLU A 120 -8.50 -3.74 10.57
N SER A 121 -7.51 -4.18 9.79
CA SER A 121 -6.97 -5.53 9.86
C SER A 121 -6.26 -5.81 11.19
N LEU A 122 -5.47 -4.85 11.68
CA LEU A 122 -4.86 -4.93 13.00
C LEU A 122 -5.92 -5.00 14.11
N VAL A 123 -6.91 -4.11 14.07
CA VAL A 123 -7.97 -4.08 15.09
C VAL A 123 -8.80 -5.37 15.06
N THR A 124 -9.07 -5.91 13.87
CA THR A 124 -9.78 -7.18 13.69
C THR A 124 -8.99 -8.31 14.33
N ALA A 125 -7.70 -8.43 14.01
CA ALA A 125 -6.82 -9.45 14.59
C ALA A 125 -6.76 -9.36 16.13
N LEU A 126 -6.63 -8.16 16.69
CA LEU A 126 -6.63 -7.95 18.15
C LEU A 126 -7.98 -8.29 18.78
N THR A 127 -9.09 -7.94 18.12
CA THR A 127 -10.45 -8.21 18.60
C THR A 127 -10.75 -9.70 18.58
N ASP A 128 -10.25 -10.43 17.58
CA ASP A 128 -10.45 -11.88 17.44
C ASP A 128 -9.57 -12.68 18.41
N MET A 129 -8.39 -12.16 18.77
CA MET A 129 -7.52 -12.78 19.77
C MET A 129 -8.06 -12.64 21.20
N TYR A 130 -8.72 -11.51 21.53
CA TYR A 130 -9.30 -11.26 22.86
C TYR A 130 -10.79 -10.87 22.81
N PRO A 131 -11.67 -11.78 22.38
CA PRO A 131 -13.08 -11.48 22.10
C PRO A 131 -13.85 -11.07 23.36
N HIS A 132 -13.56 -11.70 24.50
CA HIS A 132 -14.21 -11.39 25.79
C HIS A 132 -13.95 -9.96 26.28
N ILE A 133 -12.87 -9.33 25.83
CA ILE A 133 -12.48 -7.98 26.24
C ILE A 133 -13.06 -6.95 25.26
N PHE A 134 -12.80 -7.15 23.96
CA PHE A 134 -13.04 -6.12 22.93
C PHE A 134 -14.42 -6.18 22.26
N ARG A 135 -15.09 -7.34 22.22
CA ARG A 135 -16.45 -7.47 21.64
C ARG A 135 -17.57 -7.00 22.58
N VAL A 136 -17.23 -6.41 23.73
CA VAL A 136 -18.21 -5.93 24.72
C VAL A 136 -18.39 -4.41 24.61
N GLY A 137 -19.62 -3.97 24.31
CA GLY A 137 -19.97 -2.55 24.23
C GLY A 137 -19.17 -1.79 23.17
N LYS A 138 -18.66 -0.60 23.52
CA LYS A 138 -17.88 0.28 22.62
C LYS A 138 -16.36 0.10 22.72
N ARG A 139 -15.89 -1.02 23.28
CA ARG A 139 -14.45 -1.25 23.52
C ARG A 139 -13.64 -1.43 22.24
N ARG A 140 -14.25 -1.93 21.16
CA ARG A 140 -13.63 -1.96 19.82
C ARG A 140 -13.38 -0.56 19.26
N GLU A 141 -14.35 0.34 19.39
CA GLU A 141 -14.20 1.75 18.99
C GLU A 141 -13.10 2.44 19.81
N LEU A 142 -13.02 2.16 21.11
CA LEU A 142 -11.94 2.65 21.96
C LEU A 142 -10.57 2.09 21.53
N LEU A 143 -10.49 0.82 21.14
CA LEU A 143 -9.26 0.21 20.62
C LEU A 143 -8.80 0.90 19.33
N LEU A 144 -9.72 1.20 18.41
CA LEU A 144 -9.45 1.98 17.20
C LEU A 144 -8.88 3.36 17.54
N LEU A 145 -9.51 4.07 18.47
CA LEU A 145 -9.05 5.40 18.90
C LEU A 145 -7.65 5.33 19.51
N VAL A 146 -7.40 4.37 20.40
CA VAL A 146 -6.09 4.17 21.03
C VAL A 146 -5.03 3.83 19.98
N ALA A 147 -5.32 2.93 19.05
CA ALA A 147 -4.40 2.58 17.97
C ALA A 147 -4.08 3.81 17.10
N ALA A 148 -5.09 4.61 16.73
CA ALA A 148 -4.90 5.83 15.96
C ALA A 148 -4.03 6.87 16.69
N ILE A 149 -4.24 7.07 18.00
CA ILE A 149 -3.41 7.96 18.81
C ILE A 149 -1.96 7.45 18.87
N VAL A 150 -1.76 6.15 19.08
CA VAL A 150 -0.43 5.53 19.12
C VAL A 150 0.29 5.69 17.76
N PHE A 151 -0.38 5.40 16.65
CA PHE A 151 0.18 5.61 15.31
C PHE A 151 0.49 7.07 15.00
N TYR A 152 -0.38 7.99 15.42
CA TYR A 152 -0.13 9.43 15.29
C TYR A 152 1.14 9.86 16.03
N LEU A 153 1.29 9.44 17.30
CA LEU A 153 2.46 9.76 18.11
C LEU A 153 3.75 9.17 17.55
N MET A 154 3.72 7.93 17.05
CA MET A 154 4.88 7.33 16.37
C MET A 154 5.21 8.06 15.06
N GLY A 155 4.19 8.46 14.29
CA GLY A 155 4.34 9.21 13.04
C GLY A 155 4.97 10.59 13.22
N LEU A 156 4.87 11.22 14.40
CA LEU A 156 5.50 12.52 14.68
C LEU A 156 7.02 12.50 14.48
N ILE A 157 7.68 11.35 14.69
CA ILE A 157 9.13 11.20 14.48
C ILE A 157 9.49 11.45 13.01
N MET A 158 8.63 11.02 12.09
CA MET A 158 8.82 11.17 10.64
C MET A 158 8.53 12.60 10.14
N LEU A 159 7.97 13.48 10.99
CA LEU A 159 7.72 14.90 10.69
C LEU A 159 8.86 15.82 11.13
N THR A 160 9.91 15.29 11.76
CA THR A 160 11.10 16.07 12.14
C THR A 160 11.95 16.44 10.91
N GLU A 161 12.89 17.38 11.04
CA GLU A 161 13.82 17.78 9.95
C GLU A 161 14.63 16.59 9.40
N GLY A 162 14.90 15.58 10.24
CA GLY A 162 15.55 14.32 9.85
C GLY A 162 14.58 13.20 9.45
N GLY A 163 13.28 13.51 9.36
CA GLY A 163 12.20 12.54 9.19
C GLY A 163 12.31 11.69 7.93
N MET A 164 12.86 12.23 6.84
CA MET A 164 13.12 11.48 5.61
C MET A 164 14.12 10.34 5.78
N TYR A 165 15.10 10.47 6.67
CA TYR A 165 16.03 9.37 6.98
C TYR A 165 15.32 8.25 7.74
N VAL A 166 14.47 8.62 8.71
CA VAL A 166 13.63 7.66 9.44
C VAL A 166 12.68 6.96 8.48
N PHE A 167 12.02 7.72 7.59
CA PHE A 167 11.15 7.19 6.55
C PHE A 167 11.86 6.15 5.68
N GLN A 168 13.03 6.49 5.14
CA GLN A 168 13.80 5.56 4.29
C GLN A 168 14.27 4.32 5.06
N LEU A 169 14.61 4.47 6.34
CA LEU A 169 14.98 3.34 7.19
C LEU A 169 13.81 2.37 7.39
N PHE A 170 12.62 2.90 7.70
CA PHE A 170 11.41 2.08 7.84
C PHE A 170 10.98 1.46 6.51
N ASP A 171 11.01 2.22 5.42
CA ASP A 171 10.66 1.74 4.08
C ASP A 171 11.60 0.59 3.65
N TYR A 172 12.90 0.72 3.90
CA TYR A 172 13.88 -0.30 3.53
C TYR A 172 13.85 -1.55 4.42
N TYR A 173 13.70 -1.38 5.74
CA TYR A 173 13.82 -2.49 6.70
C TYR A 173 12.47 -3.04 7.20
N ALA A 174 11.50 -2.19 7.52
CA ALA A 174 10.20 -2.63 8.03
C ALA A 174 9.31 -3.16 6.91
N ALA A 175 9.30 -2.48 5.77
CA ALA A 175 8.69 -2.95 4.53
C ALA A 175 9.73 -3.66 3.63
N SER A 176 10.70 -4.37 4.23
CA SER A 176 11.67 -5.15 3.46
C SER A 176 11.00 -6.37 2.84
N GLY A 177 11.17 -6.55 1.53
CA GLY A 177 10.66 -7.72 0.81
C GLY A 177 11.10 -9.06 1.44
N MET A 178 12.28 -9.12 2.07
CA MET A 178 12.76 -10.36 2.68
C MET A 178 11.90 -10.83 3.86
N CYS A 179 11.41 -9.92 4.70
CA CYS A 179 10.53 -10.27 5.82
C CYS A 179 9.20 -10.84 5.32
N LEU A 180 8.57 -10.17 4.35
CA LEU A 180 7.31 -10.63 3.77
C LEU A 180 7.45 -11.94 3.02
N LEU A 181 8.54 -12.13 2.27
CA LEU A 181 8.80 -13.39 1.55
C LEU A 181 8.97 -14.56 2.52
N ILE A 182 9.62 -14.36 3.66
CA ILE A 182 9.75 -15.39 4.70
C ILE A 182 8.38 -15.72 5.30
N VAL A 183 7.58 -14.71 5.67
CA VAL A 183 6.23 -14.93 6.20
C VAL A 183 5.37 -15.67 5.18
N ALA A 184 5.40 -15.24 3.92
CA ALA A 184 4.64 -15.87 2.84
C ALA A 184 5.04 -17.32 2.59
N PHE A 185 6.34 -17.63 2.66
CA PHE A 185 6.82 -18.99 2.57
C PHE A 185 6.24 -19.86 3.70
N PHE A 186 6.33 -19.39 4.95
CA PHE A 186 5.79 -20.15 6.08
C PHE A 186 4.27 -20.27 6.05
N GLU A 187 3.52 -19.21 5.71
CA GLU A 187 2.05 -19.29 5.57
C GLU A 187 1.66 -20.32 4.49
N SER A 188 2.34 -20.30 3.35
CA SER A 188 2.08 -21.24 2.25
C SER A 188 2.39 -22.69 2.66
N VAL A 189 3.51 -22.92 3.36
CA VAL A 189 3.87 -24.26 3.87
C VAL A 189 2.88 -24.74 4.94
N CYS A 190 2.51 -23.86 5.87
CA CYS A 190 1.54 -24.15 6.92
C CYS A 190 0.18 -24.55 6.32
N ILE A 191 -0.34 -23.81 5.35
CA ILE A 191 -1.63 -24.12 4.72
C ILE A 191 -1.52 -25.35 3.80
N GLY A 192 -0.52 -25.40 2.93
CA GLY A 192 -0.38 -26.44 1.92
C GLY A 192 0.00 -27.82 2.47
N TRP A 193 0.95 -27.88 3.41
CA TRP A 193 1.50 -29.15 3.91
C TRP A 193 1.07 -29.51 5.32
N ILE A 194 0.98 -28.55 6.25
CA ILE A 194 0.68 -28.85 7.66
C ILE A 194 -0.83 -28.99 7.88
N TYR A 195 -1.62 -27.99 7.44
CA TYR A 195 -3.07 -28.03 7.52
C TYR A 195 -3.67 -29.03 6.52
N GLY A 196 -3.03 -29.11 5.33
CA GLY A 196 -3.33 -30.06 4.27
C GLY A 196 -4.39 -29.53 3.29
N THR A 197 -4.16 -29.77 2.00
CA THR A 197 -5.03 -29.31 0.90
C THR A 197 -6.31 -30.13 0.70
N CYS A 198 -6.47 -31.26 1.41
CA CYS A 198 -7.57 -32.21 1.22
C CYS A 198 -8.65 -32.15 2.30
N ARG A 199 -8.65 -31.10 3.14
CA ARG A 199 -9.78 -30.76 4.01
C ARG A 199 -10.75 -29.85 3.26
#